data_AF-A0A2H3EDY0-F1
#
_entry.id   AF-A0A2H3EDY0-F1
#
_cell.length_a   1.000
_cell.length_b   1.000
_cell.length_c   1.000
_cell.angle_alpha   90.00
_cell.angle_beta   90.00
_cell.angle_gamma   90.00
#
_symmetry.space_group_name_H-M   'P 1'
#
loop_
_entity.id
_entity.type
_entity.pdbx_description
1 polymer ?
#
loop_
_entity_poly.entity_id
_entity_poly.type
_entity_poly.pdbx_seq_one_letter_code
_entity_poly.pdbx_strand_id
1 'polypeptide(L)'
;MTLQKDNKNLTLILGTTVYRQQGLFGRDTCVIRATCAEWAGKKLIVKISWPSALHKSEKTLLDIAIAKADGMAETGKTHWILNHLPNILHEQDFKFDDDDSYVSGTAGVYEERVLRITVLEELFPITSLRKDSDYAQVFVDILQCHKWLYDHPKILHRDISMANIMYRVDSAGNIFGVLNDFGLSSLTPIEEATSLRRTGTPPYMAFDLLKEEKDSGPHLYRHDLEALFYVMLMICCHSIIKKPQPYGMS
;
A
#
# COMPACT_ATOMS: atom_id res chain seq x y z
N MET A 1 18.92 -12.87 5.35
CA MET A 1 18.56 -12.71 3.92
C MET A 1 19.56 -11.76 3.29
N THR A 2 20.02 -12.02 2.06
CA THR A 2 20.99 -11.15 1.38
C THR A 2 20.38 -10.62 0.09
N LEU A 3 20.42 -9.30 -0.08
CA LEU A 3 19.99 -8.58 -1.28
C LEU A 3 21.20 -7.90 -1.93
N GLN A 4 21.03 -7.40 -3.16
CA GLN A 4 22.06 -6.68 -3.91
C GLN A 4 21.68 -5.21 -4.08
N LYS A 5 22.53 -4.30 -3.62
CA LYS A 5 22.38 -2.85 -3.86
C LYS A 5 23.74 -2.25 -4.19
N ASP A 6 23.83 -1.51 -5.29
CA ASP A 6 25.05 -0.81 -5.72
C ASP A 6 26.30 -1.71 -5.75
N ASN A 7 26.15 -2.94 -6.26
CA ASN A 7 27.18 -4.00 -6.29
C ASN A 7 27.70 -4.43 -4.91
N LYS A 8 26.92 -4.21 -3.85
CA LYS A 8 27.22 -4.66 -2.48
C LYS A 8 26.13 -5.59 -1.96
N ASN A 9 26.55 -6.54 -1.14
CA ASN A 9 25.66 -7.40 -0.39
C ASN A 9 25.00 -6.61 0.76
N LEU A 10 23.68 -6.48 0.71
CA LEU A 10 22.87 -6.03 1.83
C LEU A 10 22.41 -7.23 2.66
N THR A 11 22.97 -7.38 3.85
CA THR A 11 22.56 -8.44 4.78
C THR A 11 21.44 -7.96 5.69
N LEU A 12 20.26 -8.53 5.53
CA LEU A 12 19.08 -8.35 6.37
C LEU A 12 19.00 -9.45 7.43
N ILE A 13 18.88 -9.03 8.69
CA ILE A 13 18.55 -9.90 9.82
C ILE A 13 17.04 -9.87 9.98
N LEU A 14 16.39 -10.99 9.67
CA LEU A 14 14.94 -11.13 9.77
C LEU A 14 14.52 -11.43 11.21
N GLY A 15 13.46 -10.77 11.66
CA GLY A 15 12.86 -10.93 12.98
C GLY A 15 11.47 -11.56 12.90
N THR A 16 10.52 -10.95 13.58
CA THR A 16 9.15 -11.47 13.70
C THR A 16 8.31 -11.20 12.45
N THR A 17 7.52 -12.20 12.04
CA THR A 17 6.49 -12.02 11.01
C THR A 17 5.36 -11.16 11.57
N VAL A 18 5.02 -10.09 10.85
CA VAL A 18 3.96 -9.14 11.20
C VAL A 18 2.66 -9.51 10.50
N TYR A 19 2.76 -10.01 9.27
CA TYR A 19 1.62 -10.41 8.46
C TYR A 19 2.00 -11.53 7.50
N ARG A 20 1.05 -12.42 7.25
CA ARG A 20 1.16 -13.45 6.22
C ARG A 20 -0.20 -13.71 5.60
N GLN A 21 -0.27 -13.67 4.28
CA GLN A 21 -1.47 -14.00 3.53
C GLN A 21 -1.14 -15.05 2.49
N GLN A 22 -1.70 -16.24 2.68
CA GLN A 22 -1.66 -17.29 1.68
C GLN A 22 -2.73 -16.99 0.62
N GLY A 23 -2.33 -16.43 -0.52
CA GLY A 23 -3.21 -16.24 -1.66
C GLY A 23 -3.35 -17.51 -2.50
N LEU A 24 -4.51 -17.68 -3.14
CA LEU A 24 -4.68 -18.64 -4.22
C LEU A 24 -3.88 -18.18 -5.46
N PHE A 25 -3.41 -19.12 -6.28
CA PHE A 25 -2.64 -18.85 -7.52
C PHE A 25 -1.31 -18.10 -7.31
N GLY A 26 -0.59 -18.42 -6.23
CA GLY A 26 0.80 -17.95 -6.03
C GLY A 26 0.95 -16.51 -5.54
N ARG A 27 -0.15 -15.78 -5.30
CA ARG A 27 -0.14 -14.45 -4.66
C ARG A 27 0.08 -14.57 -3.13
N ASP A 28 1.21 -15.11 -2.71
CA ASP A 28 1.60 -15.08 -1.29
C ASP A 28 2.17 -13.69 -0.97
N THR A 29 1.93 -13.21 0.24
CA THR A 29 2.59 -12.01 0.76
C THR A 29 2.95 -12.25 2.21
N CYS A 30 4.23 -12.09 2.52
CA CYS A 30 4.79 -12.21 3.85
C CYS A 30 5.49 -10.91 4.23
N VAL A 31 5.16 -10.37 5.40
CA VAL A 31 5.70 -9.12 5.91
C VAL A 31 6.42 -9.40 7.21
N ILE A 32 7.71 -9.10 7.27
CA ILE A 32 8.60 -9.51 8.35
C ILE A 32 9.37 -8.28 8.85
N ARG A 33 9.47 -8.10 10.17
CA ARG A 33 10.40 -7.11 10.73
C ARG A 33 11.83 -7.49 10.39
N ALA A 34 12.67 -6.49 10.16
CA ALA A 34 14.08 -6.73 9.92
C ALA A 34 14.96 -5.60 10.48
N THR A 35 16.25 -5.89 10.55
CA THR A 35 17.31 -4.90 10.74
C THR A 35 18.40 -5.09 9.69
N CYS A 36 19.11 -4.01 9.38
CA CYS A 36 20.23 -4.02 8.44
C CYS A 36 21.28 -3.00 8.89
N ALA A 37 22.56 -3.35 8.80
CA ALA A 37 23.66 -2.46 9.18
C ALA A 37 23.70 -1.18 8.30
N GLU A 38 23.34 -1.29 7.02
CA GLU A 38 23.26 -0.16 6.08
C GLU A 38 22.26 0.92 6.55
N TRP A 39 21.19 0.48 7.23
CA TRP A 39 20.14 1.34 7.76
C TRP A 39 20.13 1.30 9.29
N ALA A 40 21.32 1.40 9.89
CA ALA A 40 21.50 1.37 11.33
C ALA A 40 20.56 2.36 12.04
N GLY A 41 19.89 1.88 13.10
CA GLY A 41 18.93 2.66 13.89
C GLY A 41 17.53 2.75 13.29
N LYS A 42 17.29 2.32 12.05
CA LYS A 42 15.94 2.24 11.47
C LYS A 42 15.27 0.91 11.82
N LYS A 43 13.98 0.96 12.11
CA LYS A 43 13.12 -0.23 12.14
C LYS A 43 12.62 -0.50 10.72
N LEU A 44 12.82 -1.72 10.24
CA LEU A 44 12.54 -2.08 8.86
C LEU A 44 11.46 -3.14 8.77
N ILE A 45 10.78 -3.12 7.63
CA ILE A 45 9.86 -4.14 7.18
C ILE A 45 10.37 -4.71 5.86
N VAL A 46 10.35 -6.03 5.75
CA VAL A 46 10.63 -6.77 4.51
C VAL A 46 9.31 -7.37 4.04
N LYS A 47 8.83 -6.91 2.89
CA LYS A 47 7.66 -7.45 2.17
C LYS A 47 8.18 -8.40 1.10
N ILE A 48 7.84 -9.68 1.23
CA ILE A 48 8.11 -10.74 0.26
C ILE A 48 6.79 -11.02 -0.44
N SER A 49 6.74 -10.84 -1.77
CA SER A 49 5.49 -10.94 -2.54
C SER A 49 5.72 -11.49 -3.95
N TRP A 50 4.64 -11.93 -4.61
CA TRP A 50 4.67 -12.42 -5.99
C TRP A 50 3.74 -11.61 -6.91
N PRO A 51 4.09 -10.34 -7.20
CA PRO A 51 3.31 -9.50 -8.12
C PRO A 51 3.40 -10.00 -9.56
N SER A 52 2.50 -9.49 -10.40
CA SER A 52 2.58 -9.64 -11.85
C SER A 52 3.89 -9.03 -12.37
N ALA A 53 4.59 -9.74 -13.24
CA ALA A 53 5.82 -9.26 -13.89
C ALA A 53 5.53 -8.09 -14.86
N LEU A 54 4.31 -8.04 -15.40
CA LEU A 54 3.89 -7.04 -16.39
C LEU A 54 3.47 -5.71 -15.76
N HIS A 55 3.05 -5.72 -14.48
CA HIS A 55 2.58 -4.52 -13.82
C HIS A 55 3.73 -3.64 -13.32
N LYS A 56 3.54 -2.31 -13.40
CA LYS A 56 4.45 -1.35 -12.76
C LYS A 56 4.55 -1.67 -11.27
N SER A 57 5.78 -1.69 -10.74
CA SER A 57 5.97 -1.93 -9.31
C SER A 57 5.42 -0.77 -8.48
N GLU A 58 5.02 -1.08 -7.24
CA GLU A 58 4.67 -0.08 -6.23
C GLU A 58 5.79 0.97 -6.09
N LYS A 59 7.06 0.52 -6.10
CA LYS A 59 8.20 1.43 -6.10
C LYS A 59 8.21 2.37 -7.30
N THR A 60 7.91 1.88 -8.50
CA THR A 60 7.88 2.72 -9.71
C THR A 60 6.85 3.84 -9.59
N LEU A 61 5.66 3.54 -9.07
CA LEU A 61 4.60 4.55 -8.87
C LEU A 61 5.00 5.58 -7.79
N LEU A 62 5.64 5.13 -6.72
CA LEU A 62 6.16 6.03 -5.68
C LEU A 62 7.30 6.90 -6.20
N ASP A 63 8.21 6.37 -7.02
CA ASP A 63 9.29 7.15 -7.62
C ASP A 63 8.73 8.25 -8.54
N ILE A 64 7.64 7.99 -9.28
CA ILE A 64 6.92 9.02 -10.05
C ILE A 64 6.34 10.10 -9.13
N ALA A 65 5.70 9.71 -8.03
CA ALA A 65 5.15 10.66 -7.06
C ALA A 65 6.26 11.51 -6.41
N ILE A 66 7.38 10.89 -6.02
CA ILE A 66 8.53 11.58 -5.41
C ILE A 66 9.14 12.56 -6.40
N ALA A 67 9.41 12.15 -7.64
CA ALA A 67 9.95 13.04 -8.67
C ALA A 67 9.02 14.23 -8.94
N LYS A 68 7.70 14.01 -8.93
CA LYS A 68 6.71 15.08 -9.06
C LYS A 68 6.75 16.04 -7.86
N ALA A 69 6.92 15.52 -6.65
CA ALA A 69 7.02 16.30 -5.43
C ALA A 69 8.29 17.16 -5.41
N ASP A 70 9.44 16.60 -5.81
CA ASP A 70 10.72 17.30 -5.88
C ASP A 70 10.67 18.46 -6.88
N GLY A 71 10.03 18.26 -8.04
CA GLY A 71 9.83 19.31 -9.03
C GLY A 71 8.87 20.43 -8.58
N MET A 72 8.08 20.21 -7.51
CA MET A 72 7.16 21.18 -6.93
C MET A 72 7.70 21.82 -5.64
N ALA A 73 8.80 21.31 -5.09
CA ALA A 73 9.33 21.75 -3.83
C ALA A 73 9.99 23.13 -3.94
N GLU A 74 9.86 23.96 -2.91
CA GLU A 74 10.66 25.18 -2.77
C GLU A 74 12.14 24.81 -2.61
N THR A 75 13.03 25.66 -3.14
CA THR A 75 14.47 25.41 -3.08
C THR A 75 14.94 25.19 -1.63
N GLY A 76 15.56 24.03 -1.39
CA GLY A 76 16.09 23.65 -0.08
C GLY A 76 15.05 23.13 0.92
N LYS A 77 13.79 22.94 0.51
CA LYS A 77 12.74 22.32 1.34
C LYS A 77 12.28 20.99 0.74
N THR A 78 11.88 20.07 1.60
CA THR A 78 11.16 18.86 1.18
C THR A 78 9.69 19.16 1.01
N HIS A 79 9.06 18.57 -0.01
CA HIS A 79 7.63 18.70 -0.21
C HIS A 79 6.87 17.91 0.86
N TRP A 80 5.80 18.49 1.43
CA TRP A 80 5.05 17.91 2.56
C TRP A 80 4.51 16.50 2.29
N ILE A 81 4.17 16.20 1.02
CA ILE A 81 3.64 14.90 0.61
C ILE A 81 4.54 13.72 0.99
N LEU A 82 5.85 13.92 1.08
CA LEU A 82 6.80 12.87 1.41
C LEU A 82 6.60 12.31 2.83
N ASN A 83 5.92 13.04 3.72
CA ASN A 83 5.52 12.53 5.04
C ASN A 83 4.36 11.53 4.97
N HIS A 84 3.61 11.52 3.87
CA HIS A 84 2.36 10.79 3.72
C HIS A 84 2.42 9.64 2.69
N LEU A 85 3.62 9.41 2.13
CA LEU A 85 3.94 8.26 1.28
C LEU A 85 4.83 7.28 2.06
N PRO A 86 4.82 5.97 1.72
CA PRO A 86 5.69 4.99 2.35
C PRO A 86 7.10 5.11 1.79
N ASN A 87 8.11 4.92 2.64
CA ASN A 87 9.51 4.96 2.24
C ASN A 87 10.01 3.57 1.86
N ILE A 88 10.15 3.33 0.56
CA ILE A 88 10.81 2.14 0.02
C ILE A 88 12.31 2.40 -0.08
N LEU A 89 13.07 1.71 0.76
CA LEU A 89 14.53 1.83 0.84
C LEU A 89 15.23 0.99 -0.22
N HIS A 90 14.63 -0.13 -0.60
CA HIS A 90 15.16 -1.05 -1.60
C HIS A 90 14.07 -1.99 -2.14
N GLU A 91 14.20 -2.39 -3.40
CA GLU A 91 13.35 -3.38 -4.06
C GLU A 91 14.25 -4.25 -4.94
N GLN A 92 14.06 -5.58 -4.88
CA GLN A 92 14.77 -6.53 -5.72
C GLN A 92 13.83 -7.63 -6.20
N ASP A 93 13.87 -7.87 -7.51
CA ASP A 93 13.15 -8.95 -8.16
C ASP A 93 14.05 -10.17 -8.38
N PHE A 94 13.48 -11.34 -8.15
CA PHE A 94 14.05 -12.64 -8.41
C PHE A 94 13.15 -13.34 -9.43
N LYS A 95 13.71 -13.56 -10.61
CA LYS A 95 13.07 -14.37 -11.65
C LYS A 95 13.41 -15.83 -11.39
N PHE A 96 12.42 -16.69 -11.54
CA PHE A 96 12.66 -18.12 -11.64
C PHE A 96 12.77 -18.41 -13.14
N ASP A 97 13.92 -18.95 -13.58
CA ASP A 97 14.03 -19.44 -14.96
C ASP A 97 13.09 -20.65 -15.08
N ASP A 98 11.99 -20.49 -15.80
CA ASP A 98 11.15 -21.61 -16.20
C ASP A 98 11.85 -22.33 -17.37
N ASP A 99 12.19 -23.60 -17.16
CA ASP A 99 12.43 -24.54 -18.25
C ASP A 99 11.09 -24.73 -18.97
N ASP A 100 10.92 -24.05 -20.11
CA ASP A 100 9.71 -23.77 -20.91
C ASP A 100 8.86 -24.98 -21.38
N SER A 101 8.93 -26.15 -20.73
CA SER A 101 8.43 -27.41 -21.28
C SER A 101 7.05 -27.87 -20.78
N TYR A 102 6.40 -27.20 -19.82
CA TYR A 102 5.08 -27.63 -19.34
C TYR A 102 4.19 -26.45 -18.98
N VAL A 103 3.36 -25.97 -19.92
CA VAL A 103 1.89 -25.83 -19.86
C VAL A 103 1.44 -25.09 -21.13
N SER A 104 1.35 -25.81 -22.25
CA SER A 104 0.48 -25.43 -23.36
C SER A 104 -0.77 -26.28 -23.27
N GLY A 105 -1.78 -25.78 -22.56
CA GLY A 105 -2.96 -26.56 -22.20
C GLY A 105 -4.12 -25.71 -21.71
N THR A 106 -4.82 -25.07 -22.66
CA THR A 106 -6.21 -24.61 -22.60
C THR A 106 -6.65 -23.58 -21.51
N ALA A 107 -7.11 -22.43 -22.01
CA ALA A 107 -8.10 -21.52 -21.39
C ALA A 107 -7.72 -20.77 -20.09
N GLY A 108 -6.61 -20.02 -20.12
CA GLY A 108 -6.34 -18.94 -19.19
C GLY A 108 -5.17 -18.10 -19.67
N VAL A 109 -5.30 -16.77 -19.67
CA VAL A 109 -4.15 -15.87 -19.87
C VAL A 109 -3.28 -16.02 -18.63
N TYR A 110 -2.22 -16.82 -18.70
CA TYR A 110 -1.26 -16.95 -17.62
C TYR A 110 -0.57 -15.60 -17.40
N GLU A 111 -0.66 -15.07 -16.18
CA GLU A 111 0.01 -13.84 -15.77
C GLU A 111 1.35 -14.22 -15.12
N GLU A 112 2.47 -13.97 -15.82
CA GLU A 112 3.82 -14.21 -15.30
C GLU A 112 4.04 -13.44 -13.98
N ARG A 113 4.70 -14.07 -13.00
CA ARG A 113 4.97 -13.49 -11.68
C ARG A 113 6.44 -13.56 -11.33
N VAL A 114 6.93 -12.55 -10.61
CA VAL A 114 8.29 -12.50 -10.07
C VAL A 114 8.25 -12.56 -8.54
N LEU A 115 9.24 -13.18 -7.91
CA LEU A 115 9.43 -13.01 -6.47
C LEU A 115 10.03 -11.63 -6.25
N ARG A 116 9.30 -10.75 -5.57
CA ARG A 116 9.74 -9.40 -5.23
C ARG A 116 9.97 -9.28 -3.72
N ILE A 117 11.15 -8.80 -3.37
CA ILE A 117 11.52 -8.45 -2.00
C ILE A 117 11.68 -6.94 -1.90
N THR A 118 10.83 -6.31 -1.10
CA THR A 118 10.83 -4.87 -0.86
C THR A 118 11.20 -4.58 0.60
N VAL A 119 12.17 -3.71 0.81
CA VAL A 119 12.57 -3.21 2.13
C VAL A 119 11.97 -1.82 2.34
N LEU A 120 11.14 -1.70 3.37
CA LEU A 120 10.43 -0.49 3.75
C LEU A 120 10.81 -0.09 5.17
N GLU A 121 10.47 1.14 5.53
CA GLU A 121 10.38 1.51 6.94
C GLU A 121 9.23 0.80 7.68
N GLU A 122 9.33 0.70 9.00
CA GLU A 122 8.20 0.26 9.82
C GLU A 122 7.19 1.40 10.03
N LEU A 123 5.95 1.15 9.61
CA LEU A 123 4.78 1.98 9.88
C LEU A 123 3.85 1.30 10.89
N PHE A 124 2.96 2.07 11.50
CA PHE A 124 1.96 1.57 12.44
C PHE A 124 0.58 1.53 11.78
N PRO A 125 -0.22 0.46 11.97
CA PRO A 125 -1.56 0.38 11.38
C PRO A 125 -2.50 1.39 12.05
N ILE A 126 -3.43 1.99 11.32
CA ILE A 126 -4.42 2.94 11.89
C ILE A 126 -5.19 2.33 13.09
N THR A 127 -5.36 1.01 13.12
CA THR A 127 -6.03 0.28 14.20
C THR A 127 -5.29 0.31 15.55
N SER A 128 -4.01 0.73 15.60
CA SER A 128 -3.27 0.88 16.86
C SER A 128 -3.40 2.26 17.51
N LEU A 129 -4.06 3.22 16.84
CA LEU A 129 -4.37 4.52 17.42
C LEU A 129 -5.35 4.39 18.59
N ARG A 130 -5.37 5.41 19.45
CA ARG A 130 -6.19 5.40 20.68
C ARG A 130 -7.00 6.67 20.91
N LYS A 131 -6.63 7.78 20.28
CA LYS A 131 -7.31 9.07 20.45
C LYS A 131 -8.06 9.43 19.18
N ASP A 132 -9.28 9.91 19.35
CA ASP A 132 -10.14 10.33 18.23
C ASP A 132 -9.49 11.46 17.41
N SER A 133 -8.71 12.34 18.06
CA SER A 133 -7.91 13.38 17.39
C SER A 133 -6.87 12.81 16.43
N ASP A 134 -6.24 11.69 16.79
CA ASP A 134 -5.18 11.08 15.99
C ASP A 134 -5.78 10.39 14.77
N TYR A 135 -6.94 9.74 14.93
CA TYR A 135 -7.72 9.21 13.82
C TYR A 135 -8.11 10.33 12.84
N ALA A 136 -8.65 11.44 13.36
CA ALA A 136 -9.05 12.58 12.55
C ALA A 136 -7.86 13.16 11.76
N GLN A 137 -6.70 13.33 12.40
CA GLN A 137 -5.49 13.79 11.74
C GLN A 137 -5.08 12.85 10.60
N VAL A 138 -5.00 11.54 10.86
CA VAL A 138 -4.65 10.56 9.84
C VAL A 138 -5.62 10.59 8.66
N PHE A 139 -6.93 10.69 8.89
CA PHE A 139 -7.89 10.78 7.79
C PHE A 139 -7.73 12.05 6.94
N VAL A 140 -7.45 13.19 7.57
CA VAL A 140 -7.16 14.43 6.84
C VAL A 140 -5.90 14.27 5.98
N ASP A 141 -4.85 13.69 6.55
CA ASP A 141 -3.60 13.43 5.85
C ASP A 141 -3.80 12.49 4.64
N ILE A 142 -4.58 11.41 4.79
CA ILE A 142 -4.87 10.49 3.69
C ILE A 142 -5.71 11.17 2.60
N LEU A 143 -6.72 11.96 2.96
CA LEU A 143 -7.52 12.72 1.99
C LEU A 143 -6.65 13.68 1.17
N GLN A 144 -5.77 14.43 1.85
CA GLN A 144 -4.87 15.37 1.20
C GLN A 144 -3.85 14.63 0.32
N CYS A 145 -3.26 13.55 0.81
CA CYS A 145 -2.32 12.71 0.08
C CYS A 145 -2.95 12.12 -1.19
N HIS A 146 -4.12 11.50 -1.05
CA HIS A 146 -4.86 10.89 -2.17
C HIS A 146 -5.28 11.92 -3.21
N LYS A 147 -5.79 13.09 -2.79
CA LYS A 147 -6.09 14.20 -3.70
C LYS A 147 -4.84 14.68 -4.44
N TRP A 148 -3.73 14.85 -3.73
CA TRP A 148 -2.49 15.30 -4.33
C TRP A 148 -1.97 14.30 -5.38
N LEU A 149 -1.99 13.00 -5.08
CA LEU A 149 -1.62 11.91 -5.99
C LEU A 149 -2.48 11.91 -7.26
N TYR A 150 -3.79 12.13 -7.12
CA TYR A 150 -4.69 12.20 -8.26
C TYR A 150 -4.48 13.46 -9.12
N ASP A 151 -4.31 14.61 -8.49
CA ASP A 151 -4.22 15.89 -9.18
C ASP A 151 -2.87 16.08 -9.91
N HIS A 152 -1.78 15.58 -9.33
CA HIS A 152 -0.42 15.93 -9.78
C HIS A 152 0.29 14.80 -10.56
N PRO A 153 0.67 13.64 -9.97
CA PRO A 153 1.26 12.54 -10.72
C PRO A 153 0.22 11.64 -11.42
N LYS A 154 -1.08 11.94 -11.28
CA LYS A 154 -2.19 11.20 -11.91
C LYS A 154 -2.30 9.75 -11.45
N ILE A 155 -2.02 9.49 -10.18
CA ILE A 155 -2.08 8.16 -9.57
C ILE A 155 -3.43 7.95 -8.87
N LEU A 156 -4.09 6.83 -9.15
CA LEU A 156 -5.21 6.30 -8.38
C LEU A 156 -4.75 5.13 -7.51
N HIS A 157 -5.21 5.07 -6.25
CA HIS A 157 -4.75 4.07 -5.30
C HIS A 157 -5.40 2.70 -5.54
N ARG A 158 -6.72 2.68 -5.74
CA ARG A 158 -7.55 1.52 -6.10
C ARG A 158 -7.68 0.40 -5.07
N ASP A 159 -6.94 0.46 -3.97
CA ASP A 159 -7.09 -0.46 -2.84
C ASP A 159 -7.09 0.28 -1.49
N ILE A 160 -7.89 1.34 -1.37
CA ILE A 160 -8.07 1.99 -0.07
C ILE A 160 -8.75 1.00 0.88
N SER A 161 -8.09 0.69 1.97
CA SER A 161 -8.57 -0.23 2.99
C SER A 161 -8.00 0.14 4.36
N MET A 162 -8.61 -0.36 5.44
CA MET A 162 -8.08 -0.13 6.79
C MET A 162 -6.66 -0.71 6.99
N ALA A 163 -6.27 -1.73 6.22
CA ALA A 163 -4.93 -2.31 6.27
C ALA A 163 -3.88 -1.42 5.59
N ASN A 164 -4.30 -0.62 4.61
CA ASN A 164 -3.45 0.24 3.79
C ASN A 164 -3.38 1.69 4.30
N ILE A 165 -4.20 2.04 5.30
CA ILE A 165 -4.05 3.30 6.02
C ILE A 165 -3.19 3.07 7.26
N MET A 166 -2.01 3.69 7.25
CA MET A 166 -1.02 3.57 8.32
C MET A 166 -0.65 4.96 8.85
N TYR A 167 0.24 5.00 9.84
CA TYR A 167 0.82 6.23 10.32
C TYR A 167 2.27 6.05 10.75
N ARG A 168 3.00 7.17 10.77
CA ARG A 168 4.33 7.32 11.35
C ARG A 168 4.28 8.35 12.47
N VAL A 169 5.29 8.32 13.34
CA VAL A 169 5.49 9.33 14.38
C VAL A 169 6.89 9.90 14.24
N ASP A 170 7.03 11.21 14.22
CA ASP A 170 8.34 11.86 14.19
C ASP A 170 9.00 11.92 15.58
N SER A 171 10.20 12.47 15.65
CA SER A 171 10.95 12.62 16.90
C SER A 171 10.30 13.60 17.89
N ALA A 172 9.43 14.49 17.43
CA ALA A 172 8.67 15.42 18.27
C ALA A 172 7.34 14.83 18.76
N GLY A 173 6.98 13.63 18.31
CA GLY A 173 5.72 12.97 18.67
C GLY A 173 4.54 13.34 17.77
N ASN A 174 4.77 14.03 16.66
CA ASN A 174 3.72 14.35 15.69
C ASN A 174 3.35 13.10 14.89
N ILE A 175 2.05 12.92 14.66
CA ILE A 175 1.49 11.81 13.89
C ILE A 175 1.28 12.26 12.45
N PHE A 176 1.69 11.43 11.50
CA PHE A 176 1.41 11.63 10.08
C PHE A 176 0.74 10.38 9.51
N GLY A 177 -0.43 10.55 8.92
CA GLY A 177 -1.10 9.52 8.14
C GLY A 177 -0.30 9.19 6.88
N VAL A 178 -0.14 7.91 6.60
CA VAL A 178 0.61 7.38 5.45
C VAL A 178 -0.28 6.44 4.67
N LEU A 179 -0.48 6.75 3.38
CA LEU A 179 -1.19 5.86 2.47
C LEU A 179 -0.22 4.80 1.97
N ASN A 180 -0.44 3.54 2.27
CA ASN A 180 0.48 2.43 2.01
C ASN A 180 -0.08 1.44 0.96
N ASP A 181 0.80 0.66 0.35
CA ASP A 181 0.48 -0.41 -0.61
C ASP A 181 -0.11 0.05 -1.96
N PHE A 182 0.78 0.47 -2.85
CA PHE A 182 0.43 0.87 -4.23
C PHE A 182 0.41 -0.30 -5.22
N GLY A 183 0.35 -1.56 -4.74
CA GLY A 183 0.43 -2.75 -5.60
C GLY A 183 -0.71 -2.89 -6.63
N LEU A 184 -1.88 -2.31 -6.35
CA LEU A 184 -3.03 -2.28 -7.28
C LEU A 184 -3.27 -0.90 -7.90
N SER A 185 -2.41 0.07 -7.59
CA SER A 185 -2.53 1.44 -8.08
C SER A 185 -2.23 1.54 -9.58
N SER A 186 -2.71 2.61 -10.21
CA SER A 186 -2.45 2.87 -11.62
C SER A 186 -2.38 4.35 -11.94
N LEU A 187 -1.72 4.67 -13.06
CA LEU A 187 -1.78 5.99 -13.65
C LEU A 187 -3.13 6.23 -14.33
N THR A 188 -3.51 7.50 -14.47
CA THR A 188 -4.71 7.95 -15.17
C THR A 188 -4.35 8.85 -16.36
N PRO A 189 -5.05 8.71 -17.51
CA PRO A 189 -6.14 7.76 -17.77
C PRO A 189 -5.65 6.30 -17.79
N ILE A 190 -6.54 5.35 -17.45
CA ILE A 190 -6.21 3.92 -17.45
C ILE A 190 -6.17 3.46 -18.90
N GLU A 191 -4.96 3.20 -19.43
CA GLU A 191 -4.76 2.77 -20.81
C GLU A 191 -4.96 1.26 -21.01
N GLU A 192 -4.92 0.44 -19.94
CA GLU A 192 -4.86 -1.03 -20.00
C GLU A 192 -6.18 -1.76 -19.66
N ALA A 193 -6.36 -2.94 -20.28
CA ALA A 193 -7.59 -3.73 -20.36
C ALA A 193 -8.00 -4.49 -19.08
N THR A 194 -9.34 -4.62 -18.93
CA THR A 194 -10.17 -5.54 -18.10
C THR A 194 -9.70 -6.06 -16.73
N SER A 195 -8.53 -6.68 -16.57
CA SER A 195 -8.13 -7.36 -15.31
C SER A 195 -7.98 -6.42 -14.10
N LEU A 196 -7.83 -5.13 -14.36
CA LEU A 196 -7.71 -4.06 -13.36
C LEU A 196 -9.07 -3.47 -12.95
N ARG A 197 -10.18 -3.85 -13.58
CA ARG A 197 -11.47 -3.16 -13.35
C ARG A 197 -12.09 -3.43 -11.98
N ARG A 198 -11.77 -4.57 -11.36
CA ARG A 198 -12.38 -5.02 -10.09
C ARG A 198 -11.34 -5.29 -9.00
N THR A 199 -10.37 -4.40 -8.87
CA THR A 199 -9.38 -4.45 -7.79
C THR A 199 -9.92 -3.79 -6.53
N GLY A 200 -9.48 -4.28 -5.38
CA GLY A 200 -9.77 -3.68 -4.09
C GLY A 200 -10.17 -4.72 -3.04
N THR A 201 -10.13 -4.30 -1.79
CA THR A 201 -10.52 -5.12 -0.65
C THR A 201 -12.05 -5.15 -0.53
N PRO A 202 -12.74 -6.31 -0.70
CA PRO A 202 -14.20 -6.35 -0.93
C PRO A 202 -15.08 -5.60 0.08
N PRO A 203 -14.81 -5.62 1.41
CA PRO A 203 -15.57 -4.82 2.37
C PRO A 203 -15.50 -3.29 2.18
N TYR A 204 -14.48 -2.78 1.49
CA TYR A 204 -14.27 -1.36 1.23
C TYR A 204 -14.48 -1.00 -0.24
N MET A 205 -14.77 -1.98 -1.09
CA MET A 205 -14.94 -1.74 -2.51
C MET A 205 -16.20 -0.90 -2.76
N ALA A 206 -16.08 0.12 -3.61
CA ALA A 206 -17.21 0.97 -4.00
C ALA A 206 -18.35 0.14 -4.59
N PHE A 207 -19.59 0.52 -4.32
CA PHE A 207 -20.78 -0.22 -4.73
C PHE A 207 -20.84 -0.47 -6.24
N ASP A 208 -20.43 0.51 -7.05
CA ASP A 208 -20.40 0.38 -8.50
C ASP A 208 -19.40 -0.67 -9.00
N LEU A 209 -18.32 -0.93 -8.25
CA LEU A 209 -17.31 -1.93 -8.57
C LEU A 209 -17.71 -3.33 -8.11
N LEU A 210 -18.71 -3.45 -7.23
CA LEU A 210 -19.28 -4.72 -6.82
C LEU A 210 -20.22 -5.33 -7.87
N LYS A 211 -20.63 -4.58 -8.90
CA LYS A 211 -21.44 -5.07 -10.01
C LYS A 211 -20.65 -6.05 -10.91
N GLU A 212 -21.33 -6.72 -11.84
CA GLU A 212 -20.66 -7.58 -12.82
C GLU A 212 -19.65 -6.76 -13.65
N GLU A 213 -18.54 -7.36 -14.08
CA GLU A 213 -17.42 -6.64 -14.72
C GLU A 213 -17.85 -5.86 -15.98
N LYS A 214 -18.84 -6.39 -16.70
CA LYS A 214 -19.46 -5.79 -17.88
C LYS A 214 -20.27 -4.52 -17.57
N ASP A 215 -20.75 -4.40 -16.33
CA ASP A 215 -21.53 -3.27 -15.83
C ASP A 215 -20.69 -2.31 -14.98
N SER A 216 -19.53 -2.76 -14.47
CA SER A 216 -18.57 -1.93 -13.77
C SER A 216 -17.76 -1.10 -14.77
N GLY A 217 -17.91 0.22 -14.71
CA GLY A 217 -17.02 1.16 -15.40
C GLY A 217 -15.57 1.11 -14.87
N PRO A 218 -14.66 1.95 -15.39
CA PRO A 218 -13.30 2.03 -14.86
C PRO A 218 -13.30 2.44 -13.38
N HIS A 219 -12.23 2.08 -12.66
CA HIS A 219 -12.02 2.59 -11.31
C HIS A 219 -11.79 4.10 -11.35
N LEU A 220 -12.60 4.88 -10.63
CA LEU A 220 -12.57 6.33 -10.62
C LEU A 220 -12.11 6.86 -9.25
N TYR A 221 -11.65 8.11 -9.22
CA TYR A 221 -11.28 8.81 -7.98
C TYR A 221 -12.37 8.73 -6.89
N ARG A 222 -13.65 8.85 -7.29
CA ARG A 222 -14.80 8.73 -6.38
C ARG A 222 -14.92 7.37 -5.69
N HIS A 223 -14.43 6.29 -6.31
CA HIS A 223 -14.48 4.96 -5.72
C HIS A 223 -13.46 4.81 -4.58
N ASP A 224 -12.28 5.43 -4.69
CA ASP A 224 -11.31 5.50 -3.59
C ASP A 224 -11.86 6.34 -2.43
N LEU A 225 -12.58 7.42 -2.72
CA LEU A 225 -13.25 8.24 -1.69
C LEU A 225 -14.38 7.46 -0.98
N GLU A 226 -15.17 6.69 -1.73
CA GLU A 226 -16.21 5.83 -1.15
C GLU A 226 -15.60 4.76 -0.25
N ALA A 227 -14.49 4.14 -0.67
CA ALA A 227 -13.73 3.21 0.14
C ALA A 227 -13.20 3.86 1.43
N LEU A 228 -12.69 5.09 1.35
CA LEU A 228 -12.23 5.83 2.52
C LEU A 228 -13.37 6.11 3.51
N PHE A 229 -14.56 6.45 2.99
CA PHE A 229 -15.76 6.61 3.82
C PHE A 229 -16.14 5.30 4.52
N TYR A 230 -16.07 4.15 3.85
CA TYR A 230 -16.30 2.85 4.48
C TYR A 230 -15.26 2.55 5.57
N VAL A 231 -13.99 2.89 5.38
CA VAL A 231 -12.96 2.76 6.44
C VAL A 231 -13.30 3.62 7.66
N MET A 232 -13.72 4.88 7.45
CA MET A 232 -14.16 5.77 8.53
C MET A 232 -15.34 5.17 9.32
N LEU A 233 -16.37 4.69 8.61
CA LEU A 233 -17.53 4.05 9.24
C LEU A 233 -17.14 2.84 10.09
N MET A 234 -16.27 1.97 9.56
CA MET A 234 -15.82 0.78 10.28
C MET A 234 -15.06 1.13 11.57
N ILE A 235 -14.18 2.13 11.54
CA ILE A 235 -13.46 2.60 12.73
C ILE A 235 -14.43 3.21 13.75
N CYS A 236 -15.35 4.07 13.31
CA CYS A 236 -16.36 4.66 14.20
C CYS A 236 -17.22 3.57 14.87
N CYS A 237 -17.71 2.59 14.11
CA CYS A 237 -18.51 1.49 14.64
C CYS A 237 -17.73 0.62 15.62
N HIS A 238 -16.46 0.30 15.34
CA HIS A 238 -15.62 -0.48 16.25
C HIS A 238 -15.36 0.25 17.58
N SER A 239 -15.14 1.57 17.53
CA SER A 239 -14.96 2.41 18.71
C SER A 239 -16.24 2.54 19.53
N ILE A 240 -17.41 2.52 18.89
CA ILE A 240 -18.72 2.52 19.56
C ILE A 240 -18.96 1.18 20.27
N ILE A 241 -18.67 0.05 19.63
CA ILE A 241 -18.90 -1.30 20.18
C ILE A 241 -18.00 -1.57 21.40
N LYS A 242 -16.81 -0.97 21.47
CA LYS A 242 -15.86 -1.15 22.59
C LYS A 242 -16.07 -0.22 23.79
N LYS A 243 -16.89 0.82 23.68
CA LYS A 243 -17.30 1.62 24.84
C LYS A 243 -18.49 0.90 25.49
N PRO A 244 -18.35 0.25 26.66
CA PRO A 244 -19.54 -0.23 27.35
C PRO A 244 -20.46 0.97 27.58
N GLN A 245 -21.75 0.79 27.28
CA GLN A 245 -22.75 1.75 27.71
C GLN A 245 -22.59 1.92 29.23
N PRO A 246 -22.51 3.16 29.76
CA PRO A 246 -22.64 3.34 31.19
C PRO A 246 -24.01 2.79 31.56
N TYR A 247 -24.03 1.64 32.25
CA TYR A 247 -25.25 1.12 32.85
C TYR A 247 -25.87 2.28 33.63
N GLY A 248 -27.11 2.60 33.27
CA GLY A 248 -27.85 3.71 33.84
C GLY A 248 -27.80 3.65 35.36
N MET A 249 -27.35 4.74 35.98
CA MET A 249 -27.71 5.03 37.36
C MET A 249 -29.15 5.56 37.30
N SER A 250 -30.09 4.69 37.67
CA SER A 250 -31.38 5.08 38.24
C SER A 250 -31.29 5.01 39.75
#